data_AF-A0ABC8M0H7-F1
#
_entry.id   AF-A0ABC8M0H7-F1
#
_cell.length_a   1.000
_cell.length_b   1.000
_cell.length_c   1.000
_cell.angle_alpha   90.00
_cell.angle_beta   90.00
_cell.angle_gamma   90.00
#
_symmetry.space_group_name_H-M   'P 1'
#
loop_
_entity.id
_entity.type
_entity.pdbx_description
1 polymer ?
#
loop_
_entity_poly.entity_id
_entity_poly.type
_entity_poly.pdbx_seq_one_letter_code
_entity_poly.pdbx_strand_id
1 'polypeptide(L)'
;MKDPSAKRKVVVRHLPPSLSQSDLLSQIDPRFGDRYNWVSFRPGKSSFKTQKYSQAYFGFKAPEDVYDFAAFFNGHVFVNEK
;
A
#
# COMPACT_ATOMS: atom_id res chain seq x y z
N MET A 1 -6.15 -3.73 30.59
CA MET A 1 -5.72 -4.09 29.22
C MET A 1 -5.86 -2.85 28.36
N LYS A 2 -4.80 -2.41 27.66
CA LYS A 2 -4.90 -1.25 26.77
C LYS A 2 -5.74 -1.72 25.58
N ASP A 3 -6.94 -1.17 25.41
CA ASP A 3 -7.74 -1.39 24.20
C ASP A 3 -6.80 -1.30 23.00
N PRO A 4 -6.81 -2.27 22.07
CA PRO A 4 -5.98 -2.21 20.89
C PRO A 4 -6.39 -0.94 20.14
N SER A 5 -5.64 0.15 20.37
CA SER A 5 -5.86 1.45 19.75
C SER A 5 -6.13 1.19 18.28
N ALA A 6 -7.31 1.60 17.83
CA ALA A 6 -7.84 1.20 16.54
C ALA A 6 -6.83 1.62 15.47
N LYS A 7 -6.08 0.64 14.94
CA LYS A 7 -4.95 0.90 14.06
C LYS A 7 -5.52 1.36 12.74
N ARG A 8 -5.11 2.55 12.31
CA ARG A 8 -5.55 3.17 11.05
C ARG A 8 -4.48 3.18 9.96
N LYS A 9 -3.25 2.78 10.30
CA LYS A 9 -2.11 2.81 9.38
C LYS A 9 -1.87 1.43 8.78
N VAL A 10 -1.86 1.37 7.45
CA VAL A 10 -1.46 0.19 6.68
C VAL A 10 -0.13 0.46 5.99
N VAL A 11 0.70 -0.58 5.88
CA VAL A 11 1.87 -0.59 5.02
C VAL A 11 1.73 -1.70 3.99
N VAL A 12 1.81 -1.35 2.72
CA VAL A 12 1.93 -2.28 1.61
C VAL A 12 3.42 -2.46 1.33
N ARG A 13 3.89 -3.70 1.43
CA ARG A 13 5.30 -4.06 1.29
C ARG A 13 5.49 -4.93 0.05
N HIS A 14 6.76 -5.07 -0.35
CA HIS A 14 7.18 -5.95 -1.44
C HIS A 14 6.55 -5.55 -2.78
N LEU A 15 6.29 -4.25 -2.97
CA LEU A 15 5.87 -3.72 -4.26
C LEU A 15 7.05 -3.76 -5.23
N PRO A 16 6.80 -3.98 -6.54
CA PRO A 16 7.86 -3.95 -7.54
C PRO A 16 8.65 -2.63 -7.48
N PRO A 17 9.98 -2.68 -7.61
CA PRO A 17 10.81 -1.47 -7.57
C PRO A 17 10.55 -0.52 -8.74
N SER A 18 10.00 -1.03 -9.86
CA SER A 18 9.57 -0.24 -11.02
C SER A 18 8.17 0.35 -10.90
N LEU A 19 7.36 -0.09 -9.93
CA LEU A 19 5.99 0.38 -9.78
C LEU A 19 5.98 1.87 -9.41
N SER A 20 5.23 2.68 -10.15
CA SER A 20 5.03 4.09 -9.84
C SER A 20 3.95 4.29 -8.78
N GLN A 21 3.97 5.44 -8.10
CA GLN A 21 2.91 5.79 -7.15
C GLN A 21 1.54 5.90 -7.86
N SER A 22 1.49 6.43 -9.07
CA SER A 22 0.24 6.58 -9.83
C SER A 22 -0.37 5.23 -10.21
N ASP A 23 0.44 4.25 -10.61
CA ASP A 23 -0.05 2.92 -11.00
C ASP A 23 -0.55 2.10 -9.81
N LEU A 24 0.01 2.36 -8.62
CA LEU A 24 -0.50 1.79 -7.39
C LEU A 24 -1.87 2.41 -7.04
N LEU A 25 -1.98 3.73 -7.11
CA LEU A 25 -3.20 4.45 -6.75
C LEU A 25 -4.34 4.19 -7.73
N SER A 26 -4.07 4.06 -9.03
CA SER A 26 -5.11 3.73 -10.02
C SER A 26 -5.86 2.42 -9.72
N GLN A 27 -5.23 1.49 -9.00
CA GLN A 27 -5.83 0.22 -8.59
C GLN A 27 -6.55 0.30 -7.23
N ILE A 28 -6.13 1.22 -6.36
CA ILE A 28 -6.65 1.36 -4.99
C ILE A 28 -7.79 2.38 -4.93
N ASP A 29 -7.62 3.53 -5.59
CA ASP A 29 -8.51 4.68 -5.55
C ASP A 29 -9.97 4.34 -5.93
N PRO A 30 -10.26 3.48 -6.95
CA PRO A 30 -11.63 3.15 -7.31
C PRO A 30 -12.46 2.55 -6.16
N ARG A 31 -11.82 1.96 -5.15
CA ARG A 31 -12.50 1.33 -4.01
C ARG A 31 -12.24 2.04 -2.68
N PHE A 32 -11.06 2.63 -2.51
CA PHE A 32 -10.62 3.18 -1.23
C PHE A 32 -10.27 4.67 -1.25
N GLY A 33 -10.36 5.37 -2.40
CA GLY A 33 -9.91 6.75 -2.54
C GLY A 33 -10.46 7.71 -1.49
N ASP A 34 -11.73 7.53 -1.11
CA ASP A 34 -12.39 8.37 -0.10
C ASP A 34 -12.18 7.89 1.35
N ARG A 35 -11.53 6.75 1.55
CA ARG A 35 -11.41 6.05 2.85
C ARG A 35 -10.10 6.33 3.58
N TYR A 36 -9.07 6.83 2.91
CA TYR A 36 -7.82 7.26 3.54
C TYR A 36 -7.61 8.77 3.48
N ASN A 37 -6.87 9.29 4.47
CA ASN A 37 -6.54 10.71 4.61
C ASN A 37 -5.23 11.07 3.92
N TRP A 38 -4.27 10.15 3.92
CA TRP A 38 -2.96 10.38 3.35
C TRP A 38 -2.36 9.09 2.82
N VAL A 39 -1.51 9.24 1.80
CA VAL A 39 -0.66 8.19 1.26
C VAL A 39 0.78 8.69 1.21
N SER A 40 1.73 7.80 1.50
CA SER A 40 3.16 8.08 1.32
C SER A 40 3.79 6.90 0.59
N PHE A 41 4.30 7.16 -0.61
CA PHE A 41 5.00 6.17 -1.40
C PHE A 41 6.51 6.29 -1.21
N ARG A 42 7.17 5.16 -0.97
CA ARG A 42 8.62 5.03 -0.93
C ARG A 42 9.05 4.20 -2.14
N PRO A 43 9.63 4.83 -3.17
CA PRO A 43 10.08 4.11 -4.33
C PRO A 43 11.19 3.13 -3.94
N GLY A 44 11.11 1.95 -4.54
CA GLY A 44 12.16 0.96 -4.51
C GLY A 44 13.38 1.44 -5.30
N LYS A 45 14.46 0.67 -5.20
CA LYS A 45 15.66 0.87 -6.01
C LYS A 45 16.08 -0.47 -6.56
N SER A 46 16.16 -0.59 -7.88
CA SER A 46 16.78 -1.73 -8.54
C SER A 46 18.20 -1.32 -8.93
N SER A 47 19.20 -1.90 -8.29
CA SER A 47 20.62 -1.76 -8.65
C SER A 47 21.22 -3.14 -8.84
N PHE A 48 22.26 -3.26 -9.66
CA PHE A 48 22.98 -4.51 -9.94
C PHE A 48 23.41 -5.29 -8.68
N LYS A 49 23.60 -4.61 -7.55
CA LYS A 49 24.01 -5.22 -6.27
C LYS A 49 22.90 -5.32 -5.22
N THR A 50 21.79 -4.61 -5.39
CA THR A 50 20.74 -4.54 -4.36
C THR A 50 19.39 -4.22 -4.99
N GLN A 51 18.43 -5.11 -4.79
CA GLN A 51 17.03 -4.84 -5.05
C GLN A 51 16.34 -4.43 -3.74
N LYS A 52 15.81 -3.20 -3.72
CA LYS A 52 14.94 -2.69 -2.65
C LYS A 52 13.54 -2.56 -3.22
N TYR A 53 12.60 -3.27 -2.63
CA TYR A 53 11.18 -3.15 -2.98
C TYR A 53 10.63 -1.76 -2.65
N SER A 54 9.66 -1.35 -3.45
CA SER A 54 8.83 -0.18 -3.14
C SER A 54 7.93 -0.48 -1.93
N GLN A 55 7.51 0.55 -1.23
CA GLN A 55 6.57 0.45 -0.12
C GLN A 55 5.58 1.61 -0.18
N ALA A 56 4.34 1.38 0.24
CA ALA A 56 3.34 2.42 0.36
C ALA A 56 2.71 2.40 1.74
N TYR A 57 2.49 3.59 2.29
CA TYR A 57 1.87 3.78 3.59
C TYR A 57 0.54 4.48 3.39
N PHE A 58 -0.51 3.94 3.98
CA PHE A 58 -1.86 4.51 3.93
C PHE A 58 -2.32 4.81 5.35
N GLY A 59 -2.90 5.99 5.56
CA GLY A 59 -3.59 6.33 6.80
C GLY A 59 -5.10 6.41 6.59
N PHE A 60 -5.82 5.39 7.02
CA PHE A 60 -7.28 5.31 6.89
C PHE A 60 -8.03 6.22 7.87
N LYS A 61 -9.24 6.62 7.49
CA LYS A 61 -10.16 7.40 8.32
C LYS A 61 -10.75 6.52 9.42
N ALA A 62 -11.25 5.35 9.04
CA ALA A 62 -11.86 4.38 9.93
C ALA A 62 -10.96 3.14 10.11
N PRO A 63 -10.90 2.55 11.32
CA PRO A 63 -10.13 1.33 11.56
C PRO A 63 -10.72 0.11 10.84
N GLU A 64 -12.01 0.09 10.51
CA GLU A 64 -12.67 -0.98 9.77
C GLU A 64 -12.11 -1.10 8.35
N ASP A 65 -11.83 0.04 7.71
CA ASP A 65 -11.26 0.10 6.36
C ASP A 65 -9.88 -0.56 6.26
N VAL A 66 -9.13 -0.64 7.36
CA VAL A 66 -7.82 -1.32 7.40
C VAL A 66 -8.00 -2.82 7.16
N TYR A 67 -9.01 -3.43 7.75
CA TYR A 67 -9.29 -4.86 7.58
C TYR A 67 -9.84 -5.15 6.20
N ASP A 68 -10.77 -4.33 5.71
CA ASP A 68 -11.30 -4.43 4.34
C ASP A 68 -10.18 -4.30 3.30
N PHE A 69 -9.29 -3.32 3.47
CA PHE A 69 -8.15 -3.12 2.59
C PHE A 69 -7.19 -4.30 2.64
N ALA A 70 -6.88 -4.82 3.83
CA ALA A 70 -6.02 -5.99 3.97
C ALA A 70 -6.64 -7.23 3.32
N ALA A 71 -7.93 -7.49 3.53
CA ALA A 71 -8.61 -8.63 2.93
C ALA A 71 -8.65 -8.55 1.40
N PHE A 72 -8.81 -7.34 0.85
CA PHE A 72 -8.86 -7.13 -0.60
C PHE A 72 -7.48 -7.15 -1.27
N PHE A 73 -6.49 -6.51 -0.65
CA PHE A 73 -5.21 -6.21 -1.30
C PHE A 73 -4.09 -7.18 -0.94
N ASN A 74 -4.25 -7.96 0.13
CA ASN A 74 -3.25 -8.94 0.52
C ASN A 74 -3.13 -10.04 -0.55
N GLY A 75 -1.90 -10.31 -0.98
CA GLY A 75 -1.62 -11.26 -2.06
C GLY A 75 -1.86 -10.71 -3.46
N HIS A 76 -2.17 -9.42 -3.62
CA HIS A 76 -2.27 -8.79 -4.94
C HIS A 76 -0.92 -8.89 -5.68
N VAL A 77 -0.95 -9.46 -6.89
CA VAL A 77 0.24 -9.68 -7.72
C VAL A 77 0.36 -8.54 -8.73
N PHE A 78 1.41 -7.75 -8.61
CA PHE A 78 1.76 -6.76 -9.62
C PHE A 78 2.60 -7.41 -10.71
N VAL A 79 2.18 -7.21 -11.95
CA VAL A 79 2.95 -7.59 -13.14
C VAL A 79 3.50 -6.33 -13.79
N ASN A 80 4.78 -6.35 -14.17
CA ASN A 80 5.28 -5.33 -15.09
C ASN A 80 4.71 -5.64 -16.47
N GLU A 81 4.31 -4.60 -17.20
CA GLU A 81 4.25 -4.70 -18.67
C GLU A 81 5.68 -5.00 -19.14
N LYS A 82 5.77 -6.06 -19.93
CA LYS A 82 7.02 -6.76 -20.26
C LYS A 82 7.97 -5.88 -21.08
#